data_AF-U9VNK9-F1
#
_entry.id   AF-U9VNK9-F1
#
_cell.length_a   1.000
_cell.length_b   1.000
_cell.length_c   1.000
_cell.angle_alpha   90.00
_cell.angle_beta   90.00
_cell.angle_gamma   90.00
#
_symmetry.space_group_name_H-M   'P 1'
#
loop_
_entity.id
_entity.type
_entity.pdbx_description
1 polymer ?
#
loop_
_entity_poly.entity_id
_entity_poly.type
_entity_poly.pdbx_seq_one_letter_code
_entity_poly.pdbx_strand_id
1 'polypeptide(L)'
;MLIEAGAQPGEDFSYDLSQGTCHINERGFILLQNAFPDIDWHDISSVIERDLDGPVQTLNQQLGVDFVTALLQRLQQRLEQLPTNEAAWYAHQVLGGVEQRTGIALYQLIQQNLTANTCQLLDQLLKLTPITPCHVWIEDLVLAAGGSAEDIGYEGGDVLLSEAGVELLSQVWTGELEIQDDLAA
;
A
#
# COMPACT_ATOMS: atom_id res chain seq x y z
N MET A 1 -1.58 13.89 -17.75
CA MET A 1 -0.32 13.64 -17.02
C MET A 1 -0.45 12.49 -16.04
N LEU A 2 -1.14 12.64 -14.89
CA LEU A 2 -1.30 11.55 -13.90
C LEU A 2 -1.99 10.30 -14.46
N ILE A 3 -3.14 10.45 -15.11
CA ILE A 3 -3.87 9.32 -15.72
C ILE A 3 -3.05 8.69 -16.86
N GLU A 4 -2.33 9.50 -17.63
CA GLU A 4 -1.45 9.01 -18.71
C GLU A 4 -0.23 8.25 -18.18
N ALA A 5 0.16 8.52 -16.94
CA ALA A 5 1.20 7.80 -16.20
C ALA A 5 0.69 6.50 -15.56
N GLY A 6 -0.59 6.17 -15.72
CA GLY A 6 -1.23 5.00 -15.11
C GLY A 6 -1.71 5.23 -13.66
N ALA A 7 -1.63 6.46 -13.15
CA ALA A 7 -2.15 6.79 -11.82
C ALA A 7 -3.69 6.82 -11.82
N GLN A 8 -4.31 6.29 -10.78
CA GLN A 8 -5.76 6.20 -10.63
C GLN A 8 -6.34 7.32 -9.76
N PRO A 9 -7.34 8.08 -10.24
CA PRO A 9 -8.03 9.08 -9.44
C PRO A 9 -8.72 8.42 -8.24
N GLY A 10 -8.58 9.02 -7.05
CA GLY A 10 -9.15 8.47 -5.82
C GLY A 10 -8.27 7.43 -5.13
N GLU A 11 -7.25 6.90 -5.80
CA GLU A 11 -6.22 6.05 -5.17
C GLU A 11 -4.86 6.75 -5.12
N ASP A 12 -4.33 7.16 -6.28
CA ASP A 12 -3.01 7.77 -6.44
C ASP A 12 -3.00 9.27 -6.29
N PHE A 13 -4.13 9.90 -6.59
CA PHE A 13 -4.28 11.34 -6.48
C PHE A 13 -5.74 11.74 -6.26
N SER A 14 -5.94 12.84 -5.56
CA SER A 14 -7.23 13.48 -5.38
C SER A 14 -7.10 14.98 -5.60
N TYR A 15 -8.22 15.62 -5.95
CA TYR A 15 -8.27 17.06 -6.18
C TYR A 15 -9.31 17.68 -5.25
N ASP A 16 -8.86 18.57 -4.36
CA ASP A 16 -9.74 19.35 -3.51
C ASP A 16 -10.19 20.59 -4.28
N LEU A 17 -11.43 20.55 -4.78
CA LEU A 17 -12.05 21.67 -5.50
C LEU A 17 -12.26 22.91 -4.62
N SER A 18 -12.30 22.75 -3.29
CA SER A 18 -12.49 23.85 -2.34
C SER A 18 -11.20 24.64 -2.08
N GLN A 19 -10.05 23.97 -2.14
CA GLN A 19 -8.73 24.59 -1.95
C GLN A 19 -7.92 24.75 -3.23
N GLY A 20 -8.38 24.18 -4.35
CA GLY A 20 -7.66 24.18 -5.62
C GLY A 20 -6.36 23.37 -5.56
N THR A 21 -6.21 22.48 -4.58
CA THR A 21 -5.00 21.70 -4.34
C THR A 21 -5.17 20.27 -4.88
N CYS A 22 -4.12 19.75 -5.50
CA CYS A 22 -4.02 18.35 -5.88
C CYS A 22 -3.15 17.63 -4.85
N HIS A 23 -3.68 16.56 -4.27
CA HIS A 23 -2.94 15.64 -3.43
C HIS A 23 -2.52 14.46 -4.28
N ILE A 24 -1.25 14.12 -4.27
CA ILE A 24 -0.68 12.95 -4.95
C ILE A 24 0.02 12.15 -3.85
N ASN A 25 -0.27 10.86 -3.76
CA ASN A 25 0.43 9.96 -2.84
C ASN A 25 1.78 9.54 -3.43
N GLU A 26 2.62 8.85 -2.65
CA GLU A 26 3.97 8.51 -3.13
C GLU A 26 3.92 7.54 -4.34
N ARG A 27 2.96 6.62 -4.37
CA ARG A 27 2.74 5.70 -5.53
C ARG A 27 2.46 6.50 -6.81
N GLY A 28 1.54 7.45 -6.75
CA GLY A 28 1.20 8.35 -7.86
C GLY A 28 2.36 9.23 -8.28
N PHE A 29 3.19 9.69 -7.33
CA PHE A 29 4.40 10.45 -7.62
C PHE A 29 5.45 9.61 -8.35
N ILE A 30 5.69 8.37 -7.91
CA ILE A 30 6.60 7.43 -8.59
C ILE A 30 6.11 7.14 -10.02
N LEU A 31 4.80 6.90 -10.21
CA LEU A 31 4.22 6.70 -11.54
C LEU A 31 4.45 7.92 -12.45
N LEU A 32 4.26 9.14 -11.93
CA LEU A 32 4.56 10.38 -12.65
C LEU A 32 6.04 10.49 -13.04
N GLN A 33 6.95 10.23 -12.10
CA GLN A 33 8.39 10.24 -12.37
C GLN A 33 8.76 9.28 -13.51
N ASN A 34 8.12 8.11 -13.52
CA ASN A 34 8.35 7.10 -14.55
C ASN A 34 7.81 7.52 -15.92
N ALA A 35 6.64 8.14 -15.98
CA ALA A 35 6.04 8.57 -17.24
C ALA A 35 6.76 9.78 -17.87
N PHE A 36 7.44 10.59 -17.06
CA PHE A 36 8.13 11.79 -17.50
C PHE A 36 9.56 11.85 -16.92
N PRO A 37 10.48 10.98 -17.39
CA PRO A 37 11.83 10.87 -16.85
C PRO A 37 12.72 12.09 -17.16
N ASP A 38 12.34 12.89 -18.14
CA ASP A 38 13.07 14.10 -18.56
C ASP A 38 12.81 15.31 -17.65
N ILE A 39 11.86 15.21 -16.72
CA ILE A 39 11.57 16.25 -15.73
C ILE A 39 12.51 16.07 -14.54
N ASP A 40 13.15 17.16 -14.09
CA ASP A 40 13.92 17.16 -12.85
C ASP A 40 12.98 17.20 -11.64
N TRP A 41 12.52 16.02 -11.24
CA TRP A 41 11.62 15.85 -10.11
C TRP A 41 12.27 16.12 -8.76
N HIS A 42 13.61 16.19 -8.68
CA HIS A 42 14.33 16.44 -7.44
C HIS A 42 14.10 17.87 -6.93
N ASP A 43 13.98 18.83 -7.85
CA ASP A 43 13.65 20.23 -7.55
C ASP A 43 12.19 20.37 -7.06
N ILE A 44 11.29 19.49 -7.55
CA ILE A 44 9.86 19.48 -7.24
C ILE A 44 9.55 18.75 -5.91
N SER A 45 10.28 17.67 -5.60
CA SER A 45 10.04 16.83 -4.41
C SER A 45 10.71 17.33 -3.12
N SER A 46 11.61 18.31 -3.22
CA SER A 46 12.40 18.86 -2.11
C SER A 46 11.59 19.55 -0.98
N VAL A 47 10.25 19.50 -1.04
CA VAL A 47 9.35 20.32 -0.21
C VAL A 47 8.62 19.56 0.89
N ILE A 48 8.70 18.22 1.01
CA ILE A 48 7.92 17.53 2.05
C ILE A 48 8.72 16.43 2.78
N GLU A 49 9.61 16.83 3.68
CA GLU A 49 9.94 15.98 4.85
C GLU A 49 8.66 15.86 5.69
N ARG A 50 7.93 14.74 5.54
CA ARG A 50 6.79 14.44 6.40
C ARG A 50 7.32 13.88 7.72
N ASP A 51 6.82 14.40 8.84
CA ASP A 51 6.97 13.73 10.13
C ASP A 51 6.19 12.40 10.07
N LEU A 52 6.94 11.29 10.01
CA LEU A 52 6.40 9.94 9.94
C LEU A 52 6.09 9.38 11.34
N ASP A 53 6.74 9.90 12.39
CA ASP A 53 6.68 9.31 13.72
C ASP A 53 5.29 9.48 14.36
N GLY A 54 4.68 10.65 14.20
CA GLY A 54 3.35 10.93 14.77
C GLY A 54 2.24 9.99 14.27
N PRO A 55 2.02 9.88 12.94
CA PRO A 55 1.04 8.96 12.37
C PRO A 55 1.31 7.50 12.72
N VAL A 56 2.57 7.05 12.67
CA VAL A 56 2.96 5.67 13.00
C VAL A 56 2.67 5.34 14.45
N GLN A 57 3.06 6.23 15.39
CA GLN A 57 2.78 6.03 16.81
C GLN A 57 1.28 5.98 17.11
N THR A 58 0.50 6.85 16.46
CA THR A 58 -0.96 6.87 16.60
C THR A 58 -1.57 5.55 16.15
N LEU A 59 -1.17 5.05 14.98
CA LEU A 59 -1.65 3.78 14.45
C LEU A 59 -1.27 2.61 15.35
N ASN A 60 -0.01 2.55 15.81
CA ASN A 60 0.47 1.49 16.69
C ASN A 60 -0.28 1.50 18.04
N GLN A 61 -0.64 2.67 18.57
CA GLN A 61 -1.47 2.78 19.78
C GLN A 61 -2.91 2.30 19.55
N GLN A 62 -3.49 2.60 18.39
CA GLN A 62 -4.84 2.15 18.04
C GLN A 62 -4.92 0.62 17.89
N LEU A 63 -3.94 0.03 17.19
CA LEU A 63 -3.88 -1.41 16.94
C LEU A 63 -3.33 -2.21 18.15
N GLY A 64 -2.59 -1.55 19.04
CA GLY A 64 -1.90 -2.21 20.16
C GLY A 64 -0.67 -3.03 19.76
N VAL A 65 -0.19 -2.88 18.52
CA VAL A 65 0.96 -3.61 17.96
C VAL A 65 1.85 -2.68 17.13
N ASP A 66 3.08 -3.11 16.84
CA ASP A 66 3.97 -2.39 15.93
C ASP A 66 3.71 -2.79 14.47
N PHE A 67 2.69 -2.16 13.89
CA PHE A 67 2.17 -2.48 12.56
C PHE A 67 3.21 -2.30 11.47
N VAL A 68 3.92 -1.16 11.47
CA VAL A 68 4.89 -0.84 10.42
C VAL A 68 6.02 -1.86 10.41
N THR A 69 6.59 -2.18 11.56
CA THR A 69 7.66 -3.18 11.65
C THR A 69 7.18 -4.55 11.12
N ALA A 70 6.00 -4.99 11.54
CA ALA A 70 5.43 -6.26 11.10
C ALA A 70 5.15 -6.26 9.58
N LEU A 71 4.62 -5.16 9.04
CA LEU A 71 4.33 -5.02 7.62
C LEU A 71 5.60 -5.01 6.78
N LEU A 72 6.63 -4.26 7.17
CA LEU A 72 7.90 -4.19 6.43
C LEU A 72 8.59 -5.55 6.34
N GLN A 73 8.56 -6.33 7.42
CA GLN A 73 9.09 -7.70 7.43
C GLN A 73 8.34 -8.60 6.43
N ARG A 74 7.00 -8.54 6.43
CA ARG A 74 6.16 -9.31 5.50
C ARG A 74 6.39 -8.89 4.06
N LEU A 75 6.41 -7.59 3.79
CA LEU A 75 6.68 -7.04 2.48
C LEU A 75 8.01 -7.56 1.95
N GLN A 76 9.09 -7.42 2.72
CA GLN A 76 10.41 -7.93 2.30
C GLN A 76 10.36 -9.42 1.96
N GLN A 77 9.72 -10.24 2.79
CA GLN A 77 9.56 -11.67 2.54
C GLN A 77 8.77 -11.94 1.25
N ARG A 78 7.65 -11.24 1.02
CA ARG A 78 6.79 -11.47 -0.16
C ARG A 78 7.44 -11.06 -1.45
N LEU A 79 8.20 -9.97 -1.47
CA LEU A 79 8.90 -9.52 -2.68
C LEU A 79 9.92 -10.57 -3.18
N GLU A 80 10.46 -11.40 -2.30
CA GLU A 80 11.40 -12.47 -2.65
C GLU A 80 10.71 -13.79 -3.03
N GLN A 81 9.49 -14.02 -2.55
CA GLN A 81 8.79 -15.31 -2.66
C GLN A 81 7.71 -15.34 -3.75
N LEU A 82 7.05 -14.22 -4.01
CA LEU A 82 5.95 -14.16 -4.98
C LEU A 82 6.49 -14.15 -6.42
N PRO A 83 5.74 -14.72 -7.38
CA PRO A 83 5.98 -14.50 -8.79
C PRO A 83 6.00 -13.00 -9.12
N THR A 84 6.88 -12.56 -10.02
CA THR A 84 7.13 -11.13 -10.28
C THR A 84 5.86 -10.30 -10.52
N ASN A 85 4.91 -10.82 -11.32
CA ASN A 85 3.68 -10.09 -11.63
C ASN A 85 2.71 -10.00 -10.44
N GLU A 86 2.72 -11.00 -9.55
CA GLU A 86 1.92 -11.00 -8.31
C GLU A 86 2.59 -10.14 -7.24
N ALA A 87 3.92 -10.16 -7.16
CA ALA A 87 4.69 -9.28 -6.28
C ALA A 87 4.46 -7.79 -6.63
N ALA A 88 4.35 -7.48 -7.92
CA ALA A 88 3.97 -6.14 -8.38
C ALA A 88 2.56 -5.78 -7.89
N TRP A 89 1.55 -6.63 -8.14
CA TRP A 89 0.20 -6.39 -7.64
C TRP A 89 0.17 -6.18 -6.12
N TYR A 90 0.81 -7.08 -5.37
CA TYR A 90 0.95 -6.98 -3.91
C TYR A 90 1.54 -5.62 -3.48
N ALA A 91 2.65 -5.21 -4.10
CA ALA A 91 3.30 -3.94 -3.78
C ALA A 91 2.39 -2.74 -4.04
N HIS A 92 1.66 -2.75 -5.17
CA HIS A 92 0.69 -1.70 -5.49
C HIS A 92 -0.46 -1.61 -4.47
N GLN A 93 -0.98 -2.75 -4.02
CA GLN A 93 -2.07 -2.81 -3.04
C GLN A 93 -1.63 -2.34 -1.65
N VAL A 94 -0.46 -2.80 -1.20
CA VAL A 94 0.10 -2.42 0.11
C VAL A 94 0.45 -0.93 0.13
N LEU A 95 1.19 -0.43 -0.87
CA LEU A 95 1.60 0.98 -0.88
C LEU A 95 0.42 1.93 -1.04
N GLY A 96 -0.44 1.68 -2.03
CA GLY A 96 -1.57 2.56 -2.31
C GLY A 96 -2.57 2.59 -1.16
N GLY A 97 -3.07 1.42 -0.76
CA GLY A 97 -4.17 1.37 0.21
C GLY A 97 -3.76 1.68 1.65
N VAL A 98 -2.52 1.34 2.06
CA VAL A 98 -2.05 1.70 3.41
C VAL A 98 -1.78 3.19 3.52
N GLU A 99 -1.09 3.80 2.56
CA GLU A 99 -0.83 5.24 2.59
C GLU A 99 -2.15 6.02 2.53
N GLN A 100 -3.09 5.60 1.68
CA GLN A 100 -4.39 6.25 1.57
C GLN A 100 -5.20 6.16 2.87
N ARG A 101 -5.16 5.01 3.56
CA ARG A 101 -5.94 4.81 4.78
C ARG A 101 -5.35 5.52 5.99
N THR A 102 -4.03 5.47 6.12
CA THR A 102 -3.31 5.86 7.33
C THR A 102 -2.63 7.22 7.22
N GLY A 103 -2.44 7.74 6.01
CA GLY A 103 -1.63 8.93 5.73
C GLY A 103 -0.12 8.72 5.92
N ILE A 104 0.32 7.49 6.25
CA ILE A 104 1.73 7.15 6.44
C ILE A 104 2.37 7.00 5.06
N ALA A 105 3.42 7.77 4.78
CA ALA A 105 4.21 7.63 3.55
C ALA A 105 5.06 6.34 3.61
N LEU A 106 4.43 5.20 3.37
CA LEU A 106 5.01 3.87 3.58
C LEU A 106 6.28 3.64 2.76
N TYR A 107 6.32 4.18 1.54
CA TYR A 107 7.50 4.07 0.68
C TYR A 107 8.74 4.77 1.28
N GLN A 108 8.58 5.92 1.96
CA GLN A 108 9.68 6.57 2.67
C GLN A 108 10.19 5.70 3.83
N LEU A 109 9.27 5.06 4.56
CA LEU A 109 9.65 4.10 5.62
C LEU A 109 10.40 2.90 5.06
N ILE A 110 9.99 2.38 3.90
CA ILE A 110 10.71 1.31 3.20
C ILE A 110 12.13 1.76 2.87
N GLN A 111 12.30 2.95 2.29
CA GLN A 111 13.63 3.47 1.92
C GLN A 111 14.55 3.66 3.14
N GLN A 112 13.99 4.02 4.30
CA GLN A 112 14.75 4.21 5.53
C GLN A 112 15.13 2.90 6.24
N ASN A 113 14.30 1.86 6.12
CA ASN A 113 14.41 0.66 6.95
C ASN A 113 14.83 -0.61 6.19
N LEU A 114 14.64 -0.66 4.87
CA LEU A 114 14.97 -1.82 4.05
C LEU A 114 16.26 -1.63 3.25
N THR A 115 16.78 -2.74 2.71
CA THR A 115 18.04 -2.73 1.95
C THR A 115 17.88 -2.02 0.61
N ALA A 116 18.97 -1.44 0.09
CA ALA A 116 18.97 -0.81 -1.23
C ALA A 116 18.51 -1.76 -2.35
N ASN A 117 18.83 -3.05 -2.25
CA ASN A 117 18.37 -4.07 -3.22
C ASN A 117 16.85 -4.24 -3.17
N THR A 118 16.26 -4.25 -1.98
CA THR A 118 14.80 -4.33 -1.79
C THR A 118 14.11 -3.09 -2.38
N CYS A 119 14.66 -1.90 -2.12
CA CYS A 119 14.13 -0.66 -2.69
C CYS A 119 14.20 -0.67 -4.22
N GLN A 120 15.33 -1.10 -4.81
CA GLN A 120 15.48 -1.22 -6.26
C GLN A 120 14.50 -2.23 -6.88
N LEU A 121 14.28 -3.37 -6.20
CA LEU A 121 13.29 -4.35 -6.64
C LEU A 121 11.88 -3.76 -6.61
N LEU A 122 11.52 -3.07 -5.52
CA LEU A 122 10.23 -2.42 -5.38
C LEU A 122 9.99 -1.40 -6.51
N ASP A 123 10.99 -0.58 -6.83
CA ASP A 123 10.91 0.38 -7.94
C ASP A 123 10.68 -0.30 -9.29
N GLN A 124 11.29 -1.46 -9.52
CA GLN A 124 11.07 -2.23 -10.75
C GLN A 124 9.66 -2.82 -10.79
N LEU A 125 9.17 -3.34 -9.67
CA LEU A 125 7.84 -3.92 -9.55
C LEU A 125 6.74 -2.88 -9.77
N LEU A 126 6.91 -1.66 -9.26
CA LEU A 126 5.97 -0.55 -9.45
C LEU A 126 5.86 -0.07 -10.92
N LYS A 127 6.80 -0.47 -11.78
CA LYS A 127 6.83 -0.14 -13.21
C LYS A 127 6.25 -1.25 -14.08
N LEU A 128 5.97 -2.41 -13.49
CA LEU A 128 5.67 -3.60 -14.25
C LEU A 128 4.25 -3.53 -14.84
N THR A 129 4.14 -3.90 -16.10
CA THR A 129 2.86 -4.13 -16.77
C THR A 129 3.02 -5.24 -17.81
N PRO A 130 2.11 -6.23 -17.88
CA PRO A 130 0.93 -6.42 -17.05
C PRO A 130 1.25 -6.95 -15.63
N ILE A 131 0.33 -6.70 -14.69
CA ILE A 131 0.36 -7.23 -13.31
C ILE A 131 -0.70 -8.32 -13.13
N THR A 132 -0.47 -9.25 -12.22
CA THR A 132 -1.38 -10.39 -11.94
C THR A 132 -1.99 -10.22 -10.55
N PRO A 133 -3.33 -10.18 -10.41
CA PRO A 133 -3.97 -10.09 -9.10
C PRO A 133 -3.61 -11.24 -8.17
N CYS A 134 -3.41 -10.91 -6.89
CA CYS A 134 -3.26 -11.88 -5.80
C CYS A 134 -3.87 -11.33 -4.50
N HIS A 135 -4.27 -12.21 -3.59
CA HIS A 135 -4.92 -11.85 -2.32
C HIS A 135 -3.99 -11.86 -1.10
N VAL A 136 -2.71 -12.24 -1.27
CA VAL A 136 -1.74 -12.42 -0.17
C VAL A 136 -1.53 -11.14 0.66
N TRP A 137 -1.75 -9.97 0.07
CA TRP A 137 -1.67 -8.69 0.77
C TRP A 137 -2.73 -8.55 1.87
N ILE A 138 -3.90 -9.17 1.71
CA ILE A 138 -4.98 -9.12 2.71
C ILE A 138 -4.52 -9.82 3.99
N GLU A 139 -4.02 -11.05 3.86
CA GLU A 139 -3.49 -11.81 4.99
C GLU A 139 -2.38 -11.03 5.70
N ASP A 140 -1.41 -10.51 4.94
CA ASP A 140 -0.27 -9.83 5.54
C ASP A 140 -0.66 -8.54 6.27
N LEU A 141 -1.64 -7.79 5.78
CA LEU A 141 -2.15 -6.59 6.46
C LEU A 141 -2.93 -6.92 7.73
N VAL A 142 -3.81 -7.93 7.70
CA VAL A 142 -4.56 -8.37 8.88
C VAL A 142 -3.60 -8.86 9.97
N LEU A 143 -2.63 -9.71 9.60
CA LEU A 143 -1.65 -10.21 10.55
C LEU A 143 -0.71 -9.12 11.06
N ALA A 144 -0.31 -8.15 10.21
CA ALA A 144 0.48 -7.00 10.65
C ALA A 144 -0.30 -6.10 11.61
N ALA A 145 -1.63 -6.01 11.44
CA ALA A 145 -2.51 -5.24 12.30
C ALA A 145 -2.80 -5.91 13.67
N GLY A 146 -2.24 -7.09 13.91
CA GLY A 146 -2.41 -7.82 15.18
C GLY A 146 -3.46 -8.93 15.11
N GLY A 147 -4.01 -9.20 13.93
CA GLY A 147 -4.88 -10.35 13.69
C GLY A 147 -4.14 -11.68 13.78
N SER A 148 -4.93 -12.75 13.79
CA SER A 148 -4.45 -14.12 13.89
C SER A 148 -4.78 -14.92 12.64
N ALA A 149 -4.24 -16.14 12.53
CA ALA A 149 -4.60 -17.06 11.46
C ALA A 149 -6.08 -17.49 11.51
N GLU A 150 -6.75 -17.36 12.66
CA GLU A 150 -8.19 -17.67 12.79
C GLU A 150 -9.08 -16.60 12.16
N ASP A 151 -8.54 -15.40 11.93
CA ASP A 151 -9.25 -14.29 11.30
C ASP A 151 -9.27 -14.39 9.77
N ILE A 152 -8.61 -15.42 9.22
CA ILE A 152 -8.33 -15.58 7.80
C ILE A 152 -8.71 -16.99 7.36
N GLY A 153 -9.70 -17.07 6.48
CA GLY A 153 -10.16 -18.28 5.82
C GLY A 153 -9.90 -18.26 4.33
N TYR A 154 -10.06 -19.41 3.70
CA TYR A 154 -9.91 -19.58 2.26
C TYR A 154 -11.04 -20.44 1.71
N GLU A 155 -11.77 -19.93 0.72
CA GLU A 155 -12.81 -20.67 0.01
C GLU A 155 -12.71 -20.38 -1.49
N GLY A 156 -12.67 -21.42 -2.33
CA GLY A 156 -12.62 -21.23 -3.79
C GLY A 156 -11.37 -20.53 -4.34
N GLY A 157 -10.38 -20.22 -3.51
CA GLY A 157 -9.21 -19.40 -3.88
C GLY A 157 -9.34 -17.93 -3.46
N ASP A 158 -10.48 -17.55 -2.87
CA ASP A 158 -10.73 -16.23 -2.30
C ASP A 158 -10.41 -16.22 -0.80
N VAL A 159 -10.07 -15.03 -0.30
CA VAL A 159 -9.80 -14.80 1.13
C VAL A 159 -11.10 -14.42 1.81
N LEU A 160 -11.47 -15.20 2.83
CA LEU A 160 -12.55 -14.89 3.73
C LEU A 160 -11.97 -14.31 5.01
N LEU A 161 -12.58 -13.25 5.53
CA LEU A 161 -12.17 -12.65 6.79
C LEU A 161 -13.24 -12.87 7.85
N SER A 162 -12.81 -13.13 9.08
CA SER A 162 -13.69 -13.00 10.24
C SER A 162 -14.13 -11.53 10.39
N GLU A 163 -15.17 -11.28 11.20
CA GLU A 163 -15.56 -9.90 11.54
C GLU A 163 -14.38 -9.09 12.11
N ALA A 164 -13.56 -9.73 12.96
CA ALA A 164 -12.35 -9.11 13.50
C ALA A 164 -11.29 -8.86 12.42
N GLY A 165 -11.11 -9.77 11.47
CA GLY A 165 -10.21 -9.59 10.33
C GLY A 165 -10.62 -8.41 9.43
N VAL A 166 -11.92 -8.27 9.16
CA VAL A 166 -12.47 -7.12 8.41
C VAL A 166 -12.24 -5.81 9.18
N GLU A 167 -12.52 -5.79 10.49
CA GLU A 167 -12.30 -4.61 11.32
C GLU A 167 -10.84 -4.16 11.29
N LEU A 168 -9.90 -5.08 11.46
CA LEU A 168 -8.46 -4.79 11.40
C LEU A 168 -8.04 -4.28 10.02
N LEU A 169 -8.44 -4.96 8.94
CA LEU A 169 -8.11 -4.52 7.58
C LEU A 169 -8.62 -3.10 7.31
N SER A 170 -9.85 -2.80 7.75
CA SER A 170 -10.48 -1.49 7.57
C SER A 170 -9.78 -0.35 8.33
N GLN A 171 -8.92 -0.65 9.31
CA GLN A 171 -8.13 0.34 10.04
C GLN A 171 -6.85 0.70 9.28
N VAL A 172 -6.29 -0.23 8.51
CA VAL A 172 -4.96 -0.10 7.89
C VAL A 172 -4.98 0.00 6.38
N TRP A 173 -6.10 -0.30 5.73
CA TRP A 173 -6.21 -0.30 4.27
C TRP A 173 -7.53 0.33 3.78
N THR A 174 -7.49 0.90 2.58
CA THR A 174 -8.66 1.40 1.85
C THR A 174 -8.43 1.26 0.34
N GLY A 175 -9.51 1.08 -0.41
CA GLY A 175 -9.51 0.82 -1.85
C GLY A 175 -10.76 0.03 -2.24
N GLU A 176 -10.89 -0.31 -3.53
CA GLU A 176 -11.99 -1.17 -3.99
C GLU A 176 -11.74 -2.62 -3.56
N LEU A 177 -12.52 -3.10 -2.60
CA LEU A 177 -12.68 -4.53 -2.31
C LEU A 177 -13.99 -4.99 -2.95
N GLU A 178 -13.93 -5.99 -3.82
CA GLU A 178 -15.11 -6.79 -4.14
C GLU A 178 -15.40 -7.70 -2.94
N ILE A 179 -16.07 -7.16 -1.92
CA ILE A 179 -16.55 -7.96 -0.79
C ILE A 179 -17.78 -8.72 -1.27
N GLN A 180 -17.66 -10.03 -1.45
CA GLN A 180 -18.84 -10.89 -1.54
C GLN A 180 -19.42 -11.04 -0.12
N ASP A 181 -20.45 -10.25 0.18
CA ASP A 181 -21.27 -10.43 1.36
C ASP A 181 -22.06 -11.74 1.24
N ASP A 182 -21.50 -12.84 1.75
CA ASP A 182 -22.25 -14.08 1.99
C ASP A 182 -23.01 -14.02 3.34
N LEU A 183 -23.56 -12.85 3.69
CA LEU A 183 -24.58 -12.71 4.72
C LEU A 183 -25.96 -13.07 4.17
N ALA A 184 -26.13 -14.31 3.70
CA ALA A 184 -27.45 -14.93 3.49
C ALA A 184 -27.38 -16.45 3.32
N ALA A 185 -27.37 -17.21 4.43
CA ALA A 185 -28.13 -18.47 4.58
C ALA A 185 -28.16 -18.95 6.04
#